data_AF-A0A6P0MNZ7-F1
#
_entry.id   AF-A0A6P0MNZ7-F1
#
_cell.length_a   1.000
_cell.length_b   1.000
_cell.length_c   1.000
_cell.angle_alpha   90.00
_cell.angle_beta   90.00
_cell.angle_gamma   90.00
#
_symmetry.space_group_name_H-M   'P 1'
#
loop_
_entity.id
_entity.type
_entity.pdbx_description
1 polymer ?
#
loop_
_entity_poly.entity_id
_entity_poly.type
_entity_poly.pdbx_seq_one_letter_code
_entity_poly.pdbx_strand_id
1 'polypeptide(L)'
;MIEIIRDSKELPKTLEELMQDIENHSDLPDSLKKNLSSLSKRAQSKAEDVSQQIRQMELEIENWFNSSMDRVSGVYKRNAKGVALVIACLIAILANVDTVYIVESLAKDHALQSTISNVAEQVVVSNSCLHISEDQASKTECLSGIKADVNQAFADISSLPIGWDLSNPLKKQFSPLEPESIVKTLVGWLLSSIAIAMGAPFWFQILSNVINVRNTGIKK
;
A
#
# COMPACT_ATOMS: atom_id res chain seq x y z
N MET A 1 15.60 12.72 19.52
CA MET A 1 16.44 11.92 20.45
C MET A 1 17.92 12.17 20.19
N ILE A 2 18.39 12.09 18.94
CA ILE A 2 19.79 12.45 18.57
C ILE A 2 20.11 13.94 18.82
N GLU A 3 19.11 14.84 18.70
CA GLU A 3 19.32 16.27 18.95
C GLU A 3 19.57 16.63 20.42
N ILE A 4 19.08 15.83 21.39
CA ILE A 4 19.30 16.09 22.82
C ILE A 4 20.78 15.85 23.19
N ILE A 5 21.46 14.94 22.47
CA ILE A 5 22.89 14.64 22.67
C ILE A 5 23.78 15.71 22.02
N ARG A 6 23.26 16.48 21.04
CA ARG A 6 24.04 17.49 20.31
C ARG A 6 24.04 18.87 20.96
N ASP A 7 23.05 19.16 21.81
CA ASP A 7 22.85 20.49 22.40
C ASP A 7 23.53 20.68 23.78
N SER A 8 24.08 19.62 24.37
CA SER A 8 24.90 19.73 25.57
C SER A 8 26.28 20.29 25.21
N LYS A 9 26.54 21.53 25.63
CA LYS A 9 27.77 22.32 25.37
C LYS A 9 29.07 21.65 25.83
N GLU A 10 29.00 20.58 26.61
CA GLU A 10 30.10 19.68 26.93
C GLU A 10 29.59 18.23 26.79
N LEU A 11 30.38 17.34 26.17
CA LEU A 11 30.10 15.92 26.31
C LEU A 11 30.24 15.56 27.80
N PRO A 12 29.25 14.89 28.40
CA PRO A 12 29.28 14.46 29.79
C PRO A 12 30.55 13.64 30.06
N LYS A 13 31.21 13.93 31.18
CA LYS A 13 32.51 13.32 31.50
C LYS A 13 32.36 11.91 32.03
N THR A 14 31.14 11.51 32.44
CA THR A 14 30.81 10.18 32.93
C THR A 14 29.41 9.74 32.52
N LEU A 15 29.18 8.43 32.52
CA LEU A 15 27.87 7.84 32.26
C LEU A 15 26.86 8.12 33.39
N GLU A 16 27.34 8.35 34.62
CA GLU A 16 26.53 8.80 35.75
C GLU A 16 25.93 10.20 35.52
N GLU A 17 26.73 11.17 35.04
CA GLU A 17 26.25 12.53 34.75
C GLU A 17 25.13 12.51 33.70
N LEU A 18 25.30 11.71 32.64
CA LEU A 18 24.27 11.47 31.62
C LEU A 18 22.95 10.96 32.21
N MET A 19 23.06 10.00 33.11
CA MET A 19 21.90 9.39 33.75
C MET A 19 21.15 10.38 34.62
N GLN A 20 21.90 11.21 35.36
CA GLN A 20 21.34 12.22 36.25
C GLN A 20 20.59 13.31 35.46
N ASP A 21 21.12 13.73 34.31
CA ASP A 21 20.45 14.69 33.42
C ASP A 21 19.17 14.11 32.81
N ILE A 22 19.19 12.84 32.37
CA ILE A 22 18.03 12.14 31.82
C ILE A 22 16.93 11.96 32.88
N GLU A 23 17.29 11.69 34.13
CA GLU A 23 16.35 11.47 35.23
C GLU A 23 15.63 12.78 35.63
N ASN A 24 16.35 13.90 35.59
CA ASN A 24 15.82 15.23 35.90
C ASN A 24 15.01 15.85 34.75
N HIS A 25 15.08 15.31 33.54
CA HIS A 25 14.34 15.84 32.40
C HIS A 25 12.81 15.62 32.55
N SER A 26 12.03 16.70 32.55
CA SER A 26 10.56 16.66 32.78
C SER A 26 9.80 15.93 31.68
N ASP A 27 10.27 16.02 30.44
CA ASP A 27 9.51 15.57 29.27
C ASP A 27 9.61 14.06 28.98
N LEU A 28 10.41 13.32 29.77
CA LEU A 28 10.60 11.89 29.56
C LEU A 28 9.63 11.05 30.42
N PRO A 29 8.87 10.11 29.83
CA PRO A 29 8.03 9.18 30.58
C PRO A 29 8.84 8.31 31.55
N ASP A 30 8.27 8.00 32.72
CA ASP A 30 8.94 7.18 33.76
C ASP A 30 9.38 5.80 33.27
N SER A 31 8.62 5.21 32.34
CA SER A 31 8.95 3.93 31.71
C SER A 31 10.24 4.01 30.87
N LEU A 32 10.45 5.13 30.18
CA LEU A 32 11.66 5.37 29.39
C LEU A 32 12.87 5.61 30.31
N LYS A 33 12.70 6.41 31.37
CA LYS A 33 13.75 6.64 32.38
C LYS A 33 14.25 5.32 33.00
N LYS A 34 13.33 4.43 33.40
CA LYS A 34 13.65 3.09 33.92
C LYS A 34 14.39 2.21 32.91
N ASN A 35 13.97 2.23 31.64
CA ASN A 35 14.63 1.47 30.59
C ASN A 35 16.06 1.97 30.35
N LEU A 36 16.25 3.29 30.25
CA LEU A 36 17.56 3.92 30.07
C LEU A 36 18.49 3.62 31.25
N SER A 37 17.96 3.63 32.48
CA SER A 37 18.72 3.22 33.69
C SER A 37 19.13 1.73 33.65
N SER A 38 18.32 0.87 33.04
CA SER A 38 18.71 -0.53 32.84
C SER A 38 19.80 -0.70 31.76
N LEU A 39 19.74 0.12 30.70
CA LEU A 39 20.68 0.07 29.58
C LEU A 39 22.04 0.63 30.00
N SER A 40 22.07 1.72 30.76
CA SER A 40 23.31 2.31 31.30
C SER A 40 24.03 1.34 32.23
N LYS A 41 23.33 0.65 33.14
CA LYS A 41 23.91 -0.37 34.02
C LYS A 41 24.52 -1.53 33.23
N ARG A 42 23.86 -1.95 32.14
CA ARG A 42 24.41 -2.96 31.21
C ARG A 42 25.67 -2.45 30.51
N ALA A 43 25.67 -1.20 30.06
CA ALA A 43 26.82 -0.58 29.42
C ALA A 43 28.02 -0.42 30.37
N GLN A 44 27.80 0.03 31.62
CA GLN A 44 28.83 0.09 32.66
C GLN A 44 29.43 -1.28 32.96
N SER A 45 28.61 -2.34 33.00
CA SER A 45 29.09 -3.69 33.27
C SER A 45 29.92 -4.31 32.15
N LYS A 46 29.84 -3.77 30.93
CA LYS A 46 30.51 -4.32 29.72
C LYS A 46 31.78 -3.56 29.32
N ALA A 47 32.11 -2.45 29.96
CA ALA A 47 33.21 -1.59 29.56
C ALA A 47 33.93 -0.98 30.77
N GLU A 48 35.27 -1.09 30.78
CA GLU A 48 36.12 -0.57 31.86
C GLU A 48 36.36 0.94 31.74
N ASP A 49 36.50 1.46 30.51
CA ASP A 49 36.74 2.89 30.27
C ASP A 49 35.44 3.66 29.98
N VAL A 50 35.39 4.91 30.42
CA VAL A 50 34.23 5.80 30.27
C VAL A 50 33.87 6.03 28.80
N SER A 51 34.88 6.19 27.94
CA SER A 51 34.64 6.37 26.50
C SER A 51 33.96 5.14 25.87
N GLN A 52 34.35 3.95 26.33
CA GLN A 52 33.76 2.69 25.89
C GLN A 52 32.36 2.50 26.48
N GLN A 53 32.12 2.90 27.74
CA GLN A 53 30.79 2.83 28.36
C GLN A 53 29.76 3.67 27.61
N ILE A 54 30.12 4.89 27.17
CA ILE A 54 29.23 5.74 26.37
C ILE A 54 28.91 5.06 25.03
N ARG A 55 29.93 4.51 24.35
CA ARG A 55 29.73 3.78 23.08
C ARG A 55 28.89 2.52 23.26
N GLN A 56 29.05 1.80 24.37
CA GLN A 56 28.22 0.65 24.69
C GLN A 56 26.77 1.06 25.01
N MET A 57 26.56 2.19 25.68
CA MET A 57 25.22 2.71 25.92
C MET A 57 24.52 3.06 24.61
N GLU A 58 25.22 3.69 23.66
CA GLU A 58 24.67 3.98 22.33
C GLU A 58 24.21 2.69 21.62
N LEU A 59 25.05 1.65 21.60
CA LEU A 59 24.72 0.35 21.02
C LEU A 59 23.53 -0.34 21.72
N GLU A 60 23.46 -0.25 23.04
CA GLU A 60 22.34 -0.81 23.81
C GLU A 60 21.02 -0.07 23.51
N ILE A 61 21.07 1.26 23.35
CA ILE A 61 19.90 2.07 22.94
C ILE A 61 19.46 1.70 21.52
N GLU A 62 20.39 1.59 20.58
CA GLU A 62 20.11 1.19 19.20
C GLU A 62 19.41 -0.17 19.15
N ASN A 63 19.97 -1.16 19.84
CA ASN A 63 19.41 -2.52 19.88
C ASN A 63 18.03 -2.56 20.53
N TRP A 64 17.84 -1.83 21.63
CA TRP A 64 16.54 -1.72 22.30
C TRP A 64 15.50 -1.04 21.42
N PHE A 65 15.88 0.03 20.72
CA PHE A 65 15.01 0.74 19.79
C PHE A 65 14.62 -0.15 18.62
N ASN A 66 15.58 -0.80 17.95
CA ASN A 66 15.32 -1.71 16.83
C ASN A 66 14.37 -2.84 17.23
N SER A 67 14.61 -3.49 18.37
CA SER A 67 13.76 -4.56 18.89
C SER A 67 12.33 -4.07 19.21
N SER A 68 12.20 -2.85 19.75
CA SER A 68 10.91 -2.24 20.03
C SER A 68 10.18 -1.85 18.74
N MET A 69 10.91 -1.32 17.77
CA MET A 69 10.41 -0.90 16.47
C MET A 69 9.94 -2.09 15.64
N ASP A 70 10.65 -3.22 15.64
CA ASP A 70 10.24 -4.44 14.95
C ASP A 70 8.90 -4.96 15.47
N ARG A 71 8.72 -4.93 16.81
CA ARG A 71 7.45 -5.34 17.43
C ARG A 71 6.30 -4.41 17.06
N VAL A 72 6.52 -3.10 17.18
CA VAL A 72 5.49 -2.09 16.87
C VAL A 72 5.14 -2.11 15.39
N SER A 73 6.15 -2.15 14.52
CA SER A 73 5.98 -2.22 13.06
C SER A 73 5.29 -3.51 12.64
N GLY A 74 5.58 -4.63 13.29
CA GLY A 74 4.90 -5.91 13.06
C GLY A 74 3.41 -5.83 13.37
N VAL A 75 3.04 -5.29 14.54
CA VAL A 75 1.63 -5.08 14.92
C VAL A 75 0.95 -4.11 13.96
N TYR A 76 1.59 -2.99 13.64
CA TYR A 76 1.05 -2.00 12.70
C TYR A 76 0.82 -2.60 11.31
N LYS A 77 1.81 -3.31 10.74
CA LYS A 77 1.69 -3.93 9.41
C LYS A 77 0.60 -4.99 9.34
N ARG A 78 0.38 -5.76 10.41
CA ARG A 78 -0.70 -6.76 10.48
C ARG A 78 -2.06 -6.09 10.62
N ASN A 79 -2.18 -5.10 11.51
CA ASN A 79 -3.44 -4.41 11.75
C ASN A 79 -3.85 -3.54 10.55
N ALA A 80 -2.90 -2.83 9.93
CA ALA A 80 -3.15 -2.00 8.76
C ALA A 80 -3.72 -2.79 7.58
N LYS A 81 -3.24 -4.03 7.35
CA LYS A 81 -3.81 -4.91 6.32
C LYS A 81 -5.27 -5.27 6.61
N GLY A 82 -5.58 -5.59 7.87
CA GLY A 82 -6.96 -5.89 8.28
C GLY A 82 -7.89 -4.69 8.15
N VAL A 83 -7.45 -3.51 8.61
CA VAL A 83 -8.19 -2.25 8.47
C VAL A 83 -8.41 -1.90 7.00
N ALA A 84 -7.38 -2.05 6.16
CA ALA A 84 -7.50 -1.82 4.72
C ALA A 84 -8.53 -2.75 4.07
N LEU A 85 -8.56 -4.04 4.45
CA LEU A 85 -9.55 -4.99 3.96
C LEU A 85 -10.97 -4.61 4.37
N VAL A 86 -11.17 -4.18 5.62
CA VAL A 86 -12.48 -3.74 6.11
C VAL A 86 -12.95 -2.49 5.38
N ILE A 87 -12.09 -1.48 5.22
CA ILE A 87 -12.41 -0.26 4.47
C ILE A 87 -12.74 -0.62 3.01
N ALA A 88 -11.94 -1.47 2.38
CA ALA A 88 -12.18 -1.92 1.01
C ALA A 88 -13.52 -2.66 0.87
N CYS A 89 -13.87 -3.50 1.85
CA CYS A 89 -15.15 -4.21 1.86
C CYS A 89 -16.34 -3.26 2.02
N LEU A 90 -16.24 -2.28 2.92
CA LEU A 90 -17.25 -1.25 3.06
C LEU A 90 -17.43 -0.46 1.76
N ILE A 91 -16.33 -0.06 1.11
CA ILE A 91 -16.37 0.66 -0.18
C ILE A 91 -17.01 -0.22 -1.26
N ALA A 92 -16.62 -1.50 -1.37
CA ALA A 92 -17.17 -2.40 -2.37
C ALA A 92 -18.69 -2.59 -2.22
N ILE A 93 -19.19 -2.76 -0.99
CA ILE A 93 -20.63 -2.88 -0.72
C ILE A 93 -21.35 -1.55 -0.98
N LEU A 94 -20.83 -0.43 -0.47
CA LEU A 94 -21.46 0.88 -0.62
C LEU A 94 -21.54 1.31 -2.08
N ALA A 95 -20.51 1.02 -2.87
CA ALA A 95 -20.46 1.32 -4.30
C ALA A 95 -21.05 0.20 -5.18
N ASN A 96 -21.54 -0.90 -4.59
CA ASN A 96 -21.99 -2.11 -5.29
C ASN A 96 -21.00 -2.58 -6.38
N VAL A 97 -19.73 -2.63 -6.03
CA VAL A 97 -18.68 -3.14 -6.91
C VAL A 97 -18.65 -4.65 -6.72
N ASP A 98 -19.32 -5.37 -7.62
CA ASP A 98 -19.32 -6.83 -7.69
C ASP A 98 -18.50 -7.28 -8.90
N THR A 99 -17.28 -7.80 -8.65
CA THR A 99 -16.38 -8.25 -9.72
C THR A 99 -17.03 -9.32 -10.62
N VAL A 100 -17.82 -10.23 -10.06
CA VAL A 100 -18.42 -11.31 -10.86
C VAL A 100 -19.51 -10.75 -11.76
N TYR A 101 -20.35 -9.86 -11.24
CA TYR A 101 -21.38 -9.17 -12.02
C TYR A 101 -20.77 -8.31 -13.13
N ILE A 102 -19.70 -7.56 -12.83
CA ILE A 102 -18.98 -6.73 -13.81
C ILE A 102 -18.45 -7.62 -14.94
N VAL A 103 -17.77 -8.72 -14.61
CA VAL A 103 -17.20 -9.64 -15.60
C VAL A 103 -18.29 -10.23 -16.48
N GLU A 104 -19.41 -10.67 -15.91
CA GLU A 104 -20.51 -11.25 -16.69
C GLU A 104 -21.22 -10.23 -17.58
N SER A 105 -21.42 -9.02 -17.08
CA SER A 105 -22.03 -7.94 -17.84
C SER A 105 -21.14 -7.50 -19.01
N LEU A 106 -19.81 -7.46 -18.79
CA LEU A 106 -18.84 -7.15 -19.85
C LEU A 106 -18.65 -8.30 -20.85
N ALA A 107 -18.69 -9.55 -20.38
CA ALA A 107 -18.50 -10.71 -21.25
C ALA A 107 -19.69 -10.99 -22.17
N LYS A 108 -20.91 -10.59 -21.77
CA LYS A 108 -22.14 -10.84 -22.54
C LYS A 108 -22.45 -9.78 -23.59
N ASP A 109 -21.86 -8.59 -23.51
CA ASP A 109 -22.15 -7.49 -24.43
C ASP A 109 -21.10 -7.40 -25.55
N HIS A 110 -21.45 -7.93 -26.73
CA HIS A 110 -20.60 -7.87 -27.92
C HIS A 110 -20.35 -6.44 -28.43
N ALA A 111 -21.27 -5.49 -28.15
CA ALA A 111 -21.06 -4.10 -28.52
C ALA A 111 -19.91 -3.50 -27.71
N LEU A 112 -19.87 -3.76 -26.40
CA LEU A 112 -18.77 -3.33 -25.53
C LEU A 112 -17.42 -3.96 -25.94
N GLN A 113 -17.41 -5.24 -26.30
CA GLN A 113 -16.18 -5.90 -26.76
C GLN A 113 -15.62 -5.25 -28.02
N SER A 114 -16.47 -4.92 -29.00
CA SER A 114 -16.04 -4.27 -30.25
C SER A 114 -15.54 -2.84 -30.03
N THR A 115 -16.19 -2.08 -29.16
CA THR A 115 -15.74 -0.73 -28.79
C THR A 115 -14.39 -0.78 -28.08
N ILE A 116 -14.21 -1.70 -27.12
CA ILE A 116 -12.95 -1.87 -26.40
C ILE A 116 -11.82 -2.33 -27.34
N SER A 117 -12.09 -3.24 -28.28
CA SER A 117 -11.08 -3.68 -29.25
C SER A 117 -10.68 -2.56 -30.21
N ASN A 118 -11.61 -1.72 -30.65
CA ASN A 118 -11.31 -0.57 -31.50
C ASN A 118 -10.48 0.49 -30.76
N VAL A 119 -10.76 0.71 -29.47
CA VAL A 119 -9.98 1.61 -28.62
C VAL A 119 -8.57 1.05 -28.38
N ALA A 120 -8.44 -0.25 -28.11
CA ALA A 120 -7.14 -0.89 -27.98
C ALA A 120 -6.34 -0.82 -29.30
N GLU A 121 -7.02 -1.05 -30.42
CA GLU A 121 -6.73 -0.61 -31.78
C GLU A 121 -5.92 0.69 -31.86
N GLN A 122 -6.65 1.75 -31.53
CA GLN A 122 -6.23 3.13 -31.66
C GLN A 122 -5.11 3.49 -30.68
N VAL A 123 -5.16 2.96 -29.45
CA VAL A 123 -4.11 3.17 -28.43
C VAL A 123 -2.79 2.51 -28.81
N VAL A 124 -2.81 1.36 -29.50
CA VAL A 124 -1.60 0.69 -29.99
C VAL A 124 -0.97 1.46 -31.15
N VAL A 125 -1.78 1.94 -32.09
CA VAL A 125 -1.30 2.78 -33.21
C VAL A 125 -0.73 4.11 -32.70
N SER A 126 -1.43 4.76 -31.75
CA SER A 126 -1.00 6.01 -31.12
C SER A 126 0.20 5.85 -30.18
N ASN A 127 0.50 4.64 -29.69
CA ASN A 127 1.64 4.38 -28.79
C ASN A 127 3.03 4.47 -29.45
N SER A 128 3.08 4.66 -30.76
CA SER A 128 4.34 4.88 -31.48
C SER A 128 5.13 6.05 -30.87
N CYS A 129 4.46 7.09 -30.34
CA CYS A 129 5.12 8.22 -29.68
C CYS A 129 5.82 7.89 -28.35
N LEU A 130 5.39 6.85 -27.62
CA LEU A 130 5.97 6.46 -26.32
C LEU A 130 7.31 5.74 -26.45
N HIS A 131 7.62 5.20 -27.63
CA HIS A 131 8.88 4.52 -27.94
C HIS A 131 9.93 5.39 -28.65
N ILE A 132 9.51 6.53 -29.23
CA ILE A 132 10.36 7.37 -30.10
C ILE A 132 10.93 8.60 -29.37
N SER A 133 10.38 8.95 -28.20
CA SER A 133 10.75 10.19 -27.49
C SER A 133 11.52 9.94 -26.18
N GLU A 134 12.81 10.33 -26.17
CA GLU A 134 13.66 10.38 -24.96
C GLU A 134 13.34 11.60 -24.07
N ASP A 135 12.68 12.61 -24.62
CA ASP A 135 12.36 13.86 -23.92
C ASP A 135 11.06 13.77 -23.10
N GLN A 136 11.14 14.17 -21.81
CA GLN A 136 10.02 14.09 -20.87
C GLN A 136 8.84 14.97 -21.26
N ALA A 137 9.07 16.09 -21.96
CA ALA A 137 8.00 16.97 -22.43
C ALA A 137 7.16 16.30 -23.52
N SER A 138 7.82 15.70 -24.51
CA SER A 138 7.19 14.96 -25.62
C SER A 138 6.38 13.74 -25.14
N LYS A 139 6.88 13.04 -24.12
CA LYS A 139 6.17 11.91 -23.49
C LYS A 139 4.89 12.34 -22.77
N THR A 140 4.90 13.53 -22.18
CA THR A 140 3.75 14.08 -21.44
C THR A 140 2.62 14.50 -22.38
N GLU A 141 2.97 15.03 -23.55
CA GLU A 141 2.02 15.39 -24.63
C GLU A 141 1.43 14.14 -25.31
N CYS A 142 2.24 13.09 -25.51
CA CYS A 142 1.74 11.79 -25.96
C CYS A 142 0.74 11.18 -24.95
N LEU A 143 1.05 11.25 -23.64
CA LEU A 143 0.14 10.78 -22.59
C LEU A 143 -1.17 11.57 -22.51
N SER A 144 -1.18 12.87 -22.85
CA SER A 144 -2.41 13.66 -22.82
C SER A 144 -3.36 13.30 -23.96
N GLY A 145 -2.83 13.00 -25.15
CA GLY A 145 -3.62 12.47 -26.28
C GLY A 145 -4.28 11.13 -25.94
N ILE A 146 -3.51 10.18 -25.40
CA ILE A 146 -4.05 8.88 -24.95
C ILE A 146 -5.15 9.06 -23.89
N LYS A 147 -4.96 9.98 -22.93
CA LYS A 147 -5.99 10.28 -21.93
C LYS A 147 -7.27 10.81 -22.56
N ALA A 148 -7.18 11.66 -23.57
CA ALA A 148 -8.35 12.21 -24.26
C ALA A 148 -9.13 11.12 -24.98
N ASP A 149 -8.45 10.26 -25.74
CA ASP A 149 -9.05 9.14 -26.48
C ASP A 149 -9.74 8.15 -25.53
N VAL A 150 -9.08 7.82 -24.41
CA VAL A 150 -9.63 6.94 -23.37
C VAL A 150 -10.87 7.56 -22.71
N ASN A 151 -10.83 8.85 -22.39
CA ASN A 151 -11.97 9.54 -21.77
C ASN A 151 -13.18 9.63 -22.71
N GLN A 152 -12.95 9.81 -24.01
CA GLN A 152 -14.02 9.81 -25.01
C GLN A 152 -14.66 8.43 -25.13
N ALA A 153 -13.86 7.36 -25.17
CA ALA A 153 -14.37 5.99 -25.18
C ALA A 153 -15.20 5.65 -23.93
N PHE A 154 -14.81 6.13 -22.75
CA PHE A 154 -15.59 5.95 -21.53
C PHE A 154 -16.91 6.72 -21.53
N ALA A 155 -17.01 7.85 -22.23
CA ALA A 155 -18.26 8.59 -22.37
C ALA A 155 -19.30 7.83 -23.22
N ASP A 156 -18.83 7.12 -24.25
CA ASP A 156 -19.66 6.31 -25.14
C ASP A 156 -20.16 5.01 -24.45
N ILE A 157 -19.47 4.56 -23.40
CA ILE A 157 -19.88 3.43 -22.54
C ILE A 157 -20.73 3.98 -21.38
N SER A 158 -21.90 4.52 -21.69
CA SER A 158 -22.70 5.35 -20.78
C SER A 158 -23.33 4.63 -19.56
N SER A 159 -23.01 3.36 -19.31
CA SER A 159 -23.36 2.71 -18.03
C SER A 159 -22.41 1.55 -17.74
N LEU A 160 -21.37 1.83 -16.96
CA LEU A 160 -20.60 0.74 -16.34
C LEU A 160 -21.52 -0.05 -15.40
N PRO A 161 -21.39 -1.39 -15.35
CA PRO A 161 -22.20 -2.25 -14.49
C PRO A 161 -21.73 -2.18 -13.02
N ILE A 162 -21.70 -0.96 -12.47
CA ILE A 162 -21.24 -0.64 -11.11
C ILE A 162 -22.27 0.29 -10.49
N GLY A 163 -22.47 0.18 -9.17
CA GLY A 163 -23.41 1.04 -8.45
C GLY A 163 -24.73 0.35 -8.14
N TRP A 164 -25.42 0.89 -7.14
CA TRP A 164 -26.75 0.44 -6.78
C TRP A 164 -27.76 0.97 -7.78
N ASP A 165 -28.60 0.08 -8.32
CA ASP A 165 -29.80 0.49 -9.03
C ASP A 165 -30.81 1.01 -8.01
N LEU A 166 -30.95 2.33 -7.94
CA LEU A 166 -31.80 3.02 -6.96
C LEU A 166 -33.29 2.68 -7.13
N SER A 167 -33.70 2.13 -8.29
CA SER A 167 -35.09 1.74 -8.50
C SER A 167 -35.47 0.51 -7.67
N ASN A 168 -34.61 -0.52 -7.62
CA ASN A 168 -34.80 -1.76 -6.86
C ASN A 168 -33.45 -2.44 -6.59
N PRO A 169 -32.66 -1.97 -5.60
CA PRO A 169 -31.27 -2.35 -5.44
C PRO A 169 -31.11 -3.85 -5.12
N LEU A 170 -31.91 -4.35 -4.19
CA LEU A 170 -31.84 -5.75 -3.75
C LEU A 170 -32.35 -6.72 -4.82
N LYS A 171 -33.38 -6.35 -5.57
CA LYS A 171 -33.98 -7.23 -6.57
C LYS A 171 -33.02 -7.47 -7.73
N LYS A 172 -32.34 -6.42 -8.22
CA LYS A 172 -31.41 -6.55 -9.34
C LYS A 172 -30.15 -7.32 -8.95
N GLN A 173 -29.61 -7.03 -7.77
CA GLN A 173 -28.39 -7.66 -7.26
C GLN A 173 -28.58 -9.15 -6.96
N PHE A 174 -29.74 -9.53 -6.42
CA PHE A 174 -30.03 -10.91 -5.99
C PHE A 174 -31.14 -11.56 -6.82
N SER A 175 -31.24 -11.29 -8.13
CA SER A 175 -32.24 -11.96 -9.00
C SER A 175 -31.65 -13.15 -9.77
N PRO A 176 -32.31 -14.33 -9.77
CA PRO A 176 -33.39 -14.73 -8.86
C PRO A 176 -32.88 -14.88 -7.42
N LEU A 177 -33.79 -14.75 -6.44
CA LEU A 177 -33.48 -14.76 -5.00
C LEU A 177 -33.19 -16.20 -4.53
N GLU A 178 -32.10 -16.76 -5.05
CA GLU A 178 -31.64 -18.12 -4.81
C GLU A 178 -30.32 -18.11 -4.05
N PRO A 179 -30.00 -19.17 -3.30
CA PRO A 179 -28.74 -19.26 -2.56
C PRO A 179 -27.51 -19.08 -3.45
N GLU A 180 -27.57 -19.53 -4.71
CA GLU A 180 -26.49 -19.37 -5.69
C GLU A 180 -26.18 -17.90 -5.97
N SER A 181 -27.21 -17.08 -6.24
CA SER A 181 -27.05 -15.64 -6.50
C SER A 181 -26.45 -14.91 -5.31
N ILE A 182 -26.85 -15.28 -4.08
CA ILE A 182 -26.31 -14.69 -2.85
C ILE A 182 -24.82 -15.04 -2.70
N VAL A 183 -24.46 -16.32 -2.87
CA VAL A 183 -23.06 -16.77 -2.79
C VAL A 183 -22.23 -16.07 -3.85
N LYS A 184 -22.74 -15.95 -5.08
CA LYS A 184 -22.07 -15.29 -6.19
C LYS A 184 -21.79 -13.82 -5.92
N THR A 185 -22.77 -13.08 -5.39
CA THR A 185 -22.56 -11.68 -5.00
C THR A 185 -21.59 -11.55 -3.83
N LEU A 186 -21.66 -12.43 -2.83
CA LEU A 186 -20.69 -12.42 -1.72
C LEU A 186 -19.27 -12.69 -2.20
N VAL A 187 -19.09 -13.64 -3.13
CA VAL A 187 -17.80 -13.92 -3.78
C VAL A 187 -17.35 -12.71 -4.61
N GLY A 188 -18.28 -12.07 -5.32
CA GLY A 188 -18.03 -10.85 -6.09
C GLY A 188 -17.51 -9.71 -5.22
N TRP A 189 -18.23 -9.36 -4.16
CA TRP A 189 -17.80 -8.34 -3.20
C TRP A 189 -16.50 -8.71 -2.50
N LEU A 190 -16.29 -9.98 -2.13
CA LEU A 190 -15.04 -10.43 -1.55
C LEU A 190 -13.85 -10.23 -2.50
N LEU A 191 -14.02 -10.60 -3.78
CA LEU A 191 -13.00 -10.39 -4.81
C LEU A 191 -12.72 -8.91 -5.04
N SER A 192 -13.75 -8.07 -5.11
CA SER A 192 -13.59 -6.61 -5.25
C SER A 192 -12.88 -6.01 -4.04
N SER A 193 -13.23 -6.44 -2.83
CA SER A 193 -12.60 -5.99 -1.58
C SER A 193 -11.11 -6.32 -1.54
N ILE A 194 -10.74 -7.55 -1.92
CA ILE A 194 -9.34 -7.97 -2.01
C ILE A 194 -8.62 -7.15 -3.08
N ALA A 195 -9.24 -6.95 -4.25
CA ALA A 195 -8.63 -6.18 -5.32
C ALA A 195 -8.31 -4.73 -4.93
N ILE A 196 -9.23 -4.08 -4.21
CA ILE A 196 -9.06 -2.73 -3.68
C ILE A 196 -7.99 -2.71 -2.57
N ALA A 197 -8.01 -3.69 -1.65
CA ALA A 197 -7.09 -3.74 -0.51
C ALA A 197 -5.62 -4.00 -0.90
N MET A 198 -5.36 -4.75 -1.98
CA MET A 198 -4.00 -5.10 -2.39
C MET A 198 -3.26 -3.98 -3.16
N GLY A 199 -4.00 -3.05 -3.76
CA GLY A 199 -3.44 -1.88 -4.44
C GLY A 199 -2.71 -2.18 -5.77
N ALA A 200 -2.26 -1.12 -6.44
CA ALA A 200 -1.63 -1.20 -7.76
C ALA A 200 -0.33 -2.04 -7.83
N PRO A 201 0.59 -2.02 -6.86
CA PRO A 201 1.84 -2.78 -6.95
C PRO A 201 1.64 -4.29 -7.09
N PHE A 202 0.62 -4.84 -6.43
CA PHE A 202 0.28 -6.26 -6.53
C PHE A 202 -0.18 -6.63 -7.94
N TRP A 203 -1.14 -5.89 -8.49
CA TRP A 203 -1.69 -6.13 -9.82
C TRP A 203 -0.65 -5.92 -10.93
N PHE A 204 0.21 -4.91 -10.78
CA PHE A 204 1.34 -4.68 -11.70
C PHE A 204 2.31 -5.87 -11.69
N GLN A 205 2.62 -6.40 -10.51
CA GLN A 205 3.52 -7.55 -10.39
C GLN A 205 2.92 -8.81 -11.03
N ILE A 206 1.62 -9.08 -10.85
CA ILE A 206 0.94 -10.19 -11.54
C ILE A 206 1.02 -10.00 -13.06
N LEU A 207 0.67 -8.83 -13.56
CA LEU A 207 0.68 -8.53 -14.99
C LEU A 207 2.09 -8.68 -15.58
N SER A 208 3.11 -8.13 -14.92
CA SER A 208 4.50 -8.25 -15.33
C SER A 208 4.94 -9.72 -15.38
N ASN A 209 4.55 -10.53 -14.40
CA ASN A 209 4.90 -11.95 -14.37
C ASN A 209 4.28 -12.72 -15.54
N VAL A 210 3.00 -12.45 -15.87
CA VAL A 210 2.30 -13.08 -16.99
C VAL A 210 2.93 -12.69 -18.34
N ILE A 211 3.24 -11.40 -18.52
CA ILE A 211 3.88 -10.90 -19.76
C ILE A 211 5.28 -11.50 -19.91
N ASN A 212 6.06 -11.57 -18.82
CA ASN A 212 7.40 -12.13 -18.83
C ASN A 212 7.38 -13.63 -19.15
N VAL A 213 6.39 -14.39 -18.64
CA VAL A 213 6.23 -15.82 -18.98
C VAL A 213 6.00 -16.04 -20.48
N ARG A 214 5.20 -15.17 -21.13
CA ARG A 214 4.98 -15.27 -22.59
C ARG A 214 6.24 -14.94 -23.40
N ASN A 215 7.14 -14.13 -22.87
CA ASN A 215 8.41 -13.77 -23.51
C ASN A 215 9.58 -14.73 -23.21
N THR A 216 9.39 -15.73 -22.33
CA THR A 216 10.37 -16.81 -22.08
C THR A 216 10.26 -18.00 -23.05
N GLY A 217 9.56 -17.83 -24.17
CA GLY A 217 9.51 -18.84 -25.24
C GLY A 217 10.91 -19.15 -25.77
N ILE A 218 11.36 -20.38 -25.54
CA ILE A 218 12.61 -20.94 -26.08
C ILE A 218 12.63 -20.68 -27.59
N LYS A 219 13.60 -19.89 -28.06
CA LYS A 219 13.95 -19.85 -29.49
C LYS A 219 14.38 -21.26 -29.89
N LYS A 220 13.50 -21.99 -30.59
CA LYS A 220 13.89 -23.16 -31.40
C LYS A 220 14.16 -22.70 -32.82
#